data_AF-A0A949RVD9-F1
#
_entry.id   AF-A0A949RVD9-F1
#
_cell.length_a   1.000
_cell.length_b   1.000
_cell.length_c   1.000
_cell.angle_alpha   90.00
_cell.angle_beta   90.00
_cell.angle_gamma   90.00
#
_symmetry.space_group_name_H-M   'P 1'
#
loop_
_entity.id
_entity.type
_entity.pdbx_description
1 polymer ?
#
loop_
_entity_poly.entity_id
_entity_poly.type
_entity_poly.pdbx_seq_one_letter_code
_entity_poly.pdbx_strand_id
1 'polypeptide(L)'
;MPLGTVVNSVLPGQTVTYRLNVINSGPQNATGVQAKVAIFGPTGASLSIAALPGGMSCTPSGGSPGSEFICTLGTVIGNKEWLFQATPSAPGPLFVVIIAEANEVDPQTGNNHATADITVLTPTADIRAVVSAEMPLGTVVNSVLPGQTVTYRLNVINSGPQNATGVKAKVAIFGPTGASLSIAALPGGMSCTPSGGSPGSEFICTLGTVIGNKEWLFQATPSAPGPLSVVIIAEANEVDHQTGNNQAAADITVLTPTADIRAVVSAEMPLGTVVNSVLPGQTVTYRLNVLNSGPQNATGVKAKVAIFGPTGASLSIATLPGGMSCTPSGGSPGSEFICTLGAVIGNKEWLFQATPSAPGPLSVVIIAEANESDPQAANNQAGTTVTVVAPVPRIVVTRSLTRNAQNVIVATITLTNNTSATAQAVSVTVATIGRVPAISGVPSSAVDIAPGSSTTIQVLFPGTAGGTGATTSLTIGGIYTGGSFNFSSRIVLP
;
A
#
# COMPACT_ATOMS: atom_id res chain seq x y z
N MET A 1 -28.72 13.59 -37.13
CA MET A 1 -29.41 13.89 -35.85
C MET A 1 -30.75 13.17 -35.86
N PRO A 2 -31.22 12.62 -34.73
CA PRO A 2 -32.55 12.02 -34.67
C PRO A 2 -33.61 13.11 -34.89
N LEU A 3 -34.65 12.82 -35.68
CA LEU A 3 -35.77 13.73 -35.88
C LEU A 3 -36.50 13.94 -34.54
N GLY A 4 -36.46 15.15 -33.97
CA GLY A 4 -37.34 15.49 -32.83
C GLY A 4 -36.84 16.54 -31.84
N THR A 5 -35.55 16.89 -31.83
CA THR A 5 -35.06 18.01 -30.99
C THR A 5 -35.25 19.33 -31.70
N VAL A 6 -36.01 20.24 -31.09
CA VAL A 6 -36.02 21.66 -31.49
C VAL A 6 -34.66 22.23 -31.16
N VAL A 7 -33.97 22.76 -32.16
CA VAL A 7 -32.67 23.44 -32.00
C VAL A 7 -32.88 24.93 -32.19
N ASN A 8 -32.35 25.74 -31.28
CA ASN A 8 -32.40 27.20 -31.38
C ASN A 8 -31.12 27.77 -32.00
N SER A 9 -30.07 26.94 -32.11
CA SER A 9 -28.80 27.33 -32.69
C SER A 9 -28.00 26.15 -33.25
N VAL A 10 -27.10 26.43 -34.18
CA VAL A 10 -26.16 25.47 -34.80
C VAL A 10 -24.82 26.14 -35.11
N LEU A 11 -23.80 25.37 -35.45
CA LEU A 11 -22.55 25.88 -36.03
C LEU A 11 -22.60 25.84 -37.57
N PRO A 12 -21.77 26.64 -38.27
CA PRO A 12 -21.62 26.52 -39.72
C PRO A 12 -21.27 25.08 -40.14
N GLY A 13 -21.86 24.62 -41.24
CA GLY A 13 -21.73 23.26 -41.77
C GLY A 13 -22.65 22.23 -41.12
N GLN A 14 -23.34 22.56 -40.03
CA GLN A 14 -24.33 21.66 -39.43
C GLN A 14 -25.69 21.79 -40.13
N THR A 15 -26.24 20.66 -40.56
CA THR A 15 -27.56 20.62 -41.21
C THR A 15 -28.69 20.75 -40.19
N VAL A 16 -29.56 21.72 -40.41
CA VAL A 16 -30.81 21.95 -39.69
C VAL A 16 -31.95 21.28 -40.46
N THR A 17 -32.84 20.58 -39.78
CA THR A 17 -34.06 20.02 -40.39
C THR A 17 -35.27 20.80 -39.89
N TYR A 18 -36.01 21.39 -40.82
CA TYR A 18 -37.27 22.06 -40.56
C TYR A 18 -38.43 21.11 -40.83
N ARG A 19 -39.47 21.21 -40.00
CA ARG A 19 -40.72 20.47 -40.16
C ARG A 19 -41.82 21.43 -40.57
N LEU A 20 -42.35 21.23 -41.77
CA LEU A 20 -43.52 21.94 -42.28
C LEU A 20 -44.75 21.06 -42.07
N ASN A 21 -45.77 21.61 -41.41
CA ASN A 21 -47.05 20.96 -41.21
C ASN A 21 -48.14 21.80 -41.90
N VAL A 22 -48.74 21.29 -42.97
CA VAL A 22 -49.85 21.97 -43.66
C VAL A 22 -51.15 21.26 -43.33
N ILE A 23 -52.09 21.99 -42.75
CA ILE A 23 -53.39 21.49 -42.31
C ILE A 23 -54.48 22.07 -43.19
N ASN A 24 -55.14 21.23 -43.95
CA ASN A 24 -56.40 21.55 -44.57
C ASN A 24 -57.53 21.36 -43.55
N SER A 25 -58.05 22.47 -43.03
CA SER A 25 -59.18 22.48 -42.08
C SER A 25 -60.55 22.61 -42.76
N GLY A 26 -60.57 22.70 -44.10
CA GLY A 26 -61.79 22.82 -44.89
C GLY A 26 -62.47 21.47 -45.14
N PRO A 27 -63.76 21.48 -45.54
CA PRO A 27 -64.50 20.26 -45.84
C PRO A 27 -64.15 19.64 -47.20
N GLN A 28 -63.43 20.36 -48.07
CA GLN A 28 -62.97 19.89 -49.38
C GLN A 28 -61.47 19.55 -49.35
N ASN A 29 -61.02 18.63 -50.19
CA ASN A 29 -59.59 18.35 -50.35
C ASN A 29 -58.88 19.57 -50.95
N ALA A 30 -57.75 19.99 -50.37
CA ALA A 30 -56.92 21.05 -50.93
C ALA A 30 -56.03 20.45 -52.01
N THR A 31 -56.25 20.82 -53.28
CA THR A 31 -55.52 20.33 -54.44
C THR A 31 -54.49 21.34 -54.91
N GLY A 32 -53.46 20.87 -55.63
CA GLY A 32 -52.43 21.74 -56.20
C GLY A 32 -51.63 22.53 -55.16
N VAL A 33 -51.54 22.03 -53.92
CA VAL A 33 -50.92 22.77 -52.82
C VAL A 33 -49.45 23.03 -53.13
N GLN A 34 -49.05 24.28 -53.02
CA GLN A 34 -47.70 24.76 -53.18
C GLN A 34 -47.28 25.54 -51.94
N ALA A 35 -46.00 25.47 -51.60
CA ALA A 35 -45.39 26.30 -50.57
C ALA A 35 -44.30 27.15 -51.21
N LYS A 36 -44.46 28.47 -51.12
CA LYS A 36 -43.36 29.43 -51.38
C LYS A 36 -42.51 29.47 -50.12
N VAL A 37 -41.27 29.03 -50.24
CA VAL A 37 -40.30 28.98 -49.15
C VAL A 37 -39.24 30.04 -49.44
N ALA A 38 -39.08 31.00 -48.55
CA ALA A 38 -37.98 31.96 -48.60
C ALA A 38 -37.03 31.67 -47.44
N ILE A 39 -35.74 31.55 -47.72
CA ILE A 39 -34.71 31.38 -46.69
C ILE A 39 -33.77 32.57 -46.73
N PHE A 40 -33.52 33.12 -45.55
CA PHE A 40 -32.66 34.26 -45.38
C PHE A 40 -31.62 33.95 -44.30
N GLY A 41 -30.43 34.49 -44.48
CA GLY A 41 -29.27 34.18 -43.67
C GLY A 41 -28.12 35.13 -43.94
N PRO A 42 -26.97 34.91 -43.26
CA PRO A 42 -25.78 35.73 -43.44
C PRO A 42 -25.25 35.67 -44.88
N THR A 43 -24.77 36.81 -45.38
CA THR A 43 -24.19 36.95 -46.72
C THR A 43 -23.07 35.93 -46.93
N GLY A 44 -23.11 35.18 -48.04
CA GLY A 44 -22.11 34.14 -48.34
C GLY A 44 -22.43 32.74 -47.80
N ALA A 45 -23.53 32.57 -47.07
CA ALA A 45 -24.06 31.23 -46.80
C ALA A 45 -24.52 30.56 -48.10
N SER A 46 -24.21 29.28 -48.33
CA SER A 46 -24.90 28.46 -49.34
C SER A 46 -25.91 27.57 -48.62
N LEU A 47 -27.18 27.60 -49.04
CA LEU A 47 -28.24 26.85 -48.39
C LEU A 47 -28.74 25.79 -49.37
N SER A 48 -28.36 24.54 -49.11
CA SER A 48 -28.90 23.39 -49.85
C SER A 48 -30.19 22.91 -49.20
N ILE A 49 -31.26 22.87 -49.99
CA ILE A 49 -32.53 22.26 -49.60
C ILE A 49 -32.53 20.83 -50.12
N ALA A 50 -32.24 19.86 -49.25
CA ALA A 50 -32.51 18.48 -49.56
C ALA A 50 -33.99 18.19 -49.27
N ALA A 51 -34.78 17.89 -50.30
CA ALA A 51 -36.12 17.36 -50.12
C ALA A 51 -36.04 15.93 -49.55
N LEU A 52 -36.69 15.70 -48.41
CA LEU A 52 -36.78 14.40 -47.73
C LEU A 52 -38.01 13.60 -48.22
N PRO A 53 -38.13 12.29 -47.90
CA PRO A 53 -39.20 11.43 -48.41
C PRO A 53 -40.60 11.98 -48.09
N GLY A 54 -41.51 11.99 -49.08
CA GLY A 54 -42.88 12.53 -48.92
C GLY A 54 -43.47 13.20 -50.17
N GLY A 55 -42.75 13.21 -51.29
CA GLY A 55 -43.23 13.77 -52.57
C GLY A 55 -43.14 15.29 -52.70
N MET A 56 -42.49 15.97 -51.74
CA MET A 56 -42.14 17.39 -51.88
C MET A 56 -41.03 17.54 -52.91
N SER A 57 -41.25 18.36 -53.93
CA SER A 57 -40.20 18.78 -54.86
C SER A 57 -40.13 20.30 -54.89
N CYS A 58 -38.97 20.86 -54.59
CA CYS A 58 -38.73 22.30 -54.60
C CYS A 58 -37.89 22.71 -55.80
N THR A 59 -38.31 23.78 -56.48
CA THR A 59 -37.57 24.38 -57.60
C THR A 59 -37.27 25.85 -57.33
N PRO A 60 -35.99 26.29 -57.41
CA PRO A 60 -34.79 25.46 -57.56
C PRO A 60 -34.53 24.56 -56.33
N SER A 61 -33.69 23.53 -56.45
CA SER A 61 -33.36 22.62 -55.33
C SER A 61 -32.18 23.10 -54.48
N GLY A 62 -31.79 24.37 -54.62
CA GLY A 62 -30.67 24.99 -53.90
C GLY A 62 -30.51 26.47 -54.27
N GLY A 63 -30.04 27.28 -53.31
CA GLY A 63 -29.88 28.72 -53.50
C GLY A 63 -29.09 29.39 -52.37
N SER A 64 -28.84 30.68 -52.51
CA SER A 64 -28.21 31.53 -51.49
C SER A 64 -29.29 32.24 -50.65
N PRO A 65 -28.99 32.78 -49.46
CA PRO A 65 -29.88 33.68 -48.72
C PRO A 65 -30.57 34.71 -49.62
N GLY A 66 -31.89 34.84 -49.47
CA GLY A 66 -32.73 35.66 -50.34
C GLY A 66 -33.28 34.92 -51.58
N SER A 67 -32.95 33.63 -51.74
CA SER A 67 -33.60 32.79 -52.74
C SER A 67 -35.00 32.40 -52.29
N GLU A 68 -35.92 32.40 -53.25
CA GLU A 68 -37.27 31.86 -53.10
C GLU A 68 -37.35 30.52 -53.82
N PHE A 69 -38.04 29.57 -53.20
CA PHE A 69 -38.24 28.23 -53.70
C PHE A 69 -39.72 27.93 -53.74
N ILE A 70 -40.18 27.33 -54.83
CA ILE A 70 -41.56 26.84 -54.92
C ILE A 70 -41.53 25.34 -54.72
N CYS A 71 -42.13 24.89 -53.63
CA CYS A 71 -42.25 23.48 -53.27
C CYS A 71 -43.65 22.98 -53.60
N THR A 72 -43.75 21.98 -54.49
CA THR A 72 -45.02 21.32 -54.78
C THR A 72 -45.32 20.28 -53.71
N LEU A 73 -46.47 20.41 -53.04
CA LEU A 73 -46.90 19.55 -51.93
C LEU A 73 -48.03 18.56 -52.33
N GLY A 74 -48.62 18.76 -53.50
CA GLY A 74 -49.67 17.89 -54.05
C GLY A 74 -51.04 18.13 -53.40
N THR A 75 -51.81 17.07 -53.17
CA THR A 75 -53.13 17.17 -52.50
C THR A 75 -52.98 16.99 -51.00
N VAL A 76 -53.58 17.88 -50.20
CA VAL A 76 -53.58 17.82 -48.73
C VAL A 76 -54.98 17.48 -48.20
N ILE A 77 -55.05 16.36 -47.49
CA ILE A 77 -56.27 15.84 -46.87
C ILE A 77 -56.03 15.83 -45.37
N GLY A 78 -56.75 16.67 -44.62
CA GLY A 78 -56.48 16.88 -43.20
C GLY A 78 -55.08 17.43 -42.98
N ASN A 79 -54.23 16.69 -42.25
CA ASN A 79 -52.87 17.11 -41.94
C ASN A 79 -51.82 16.36 -42.76
N LYS A 80 -50.83 17.08 -43.30
CA LYS A 80 -49.63 16.49 -43.91
C LYS A 80 -48.37 17.19 -43.41
N GLU A 81 -47.33 16.38 -43.18
CA GLU A 81 -46.01 16.83 -42.76
C GLU A 81 -44.99 16.64 -43.89
N TRP A 82 -44.08 17.60 -44.00
CA TRP A 82 -42.90 17.52 -44.84
C TRP A 82 -41.67 18.02 -44.10
N LEU A 83 -40.52 17.60 -44.57
CA LEU A 83 -39.24 17.98 -44.02
C LEU A 83 -38.37 18.57 -45.11
N PHE A 84 -37.67 19.63 -44.76
CA PHE A 84 -36.63 20.21 -45.59
C PHE A 84 -35.44 20.57 -44.72
N GLN A 85 -34.26 20.61 -45.33
CA GLN A 85 -33.02 20.84 -44.63
C GLN A 85 -32.34 22.13 -45.10
N ALA A 86 -31.54 22.73 -44.24
CA ALA A 86 -30.66 23.83 -44.59
C ALA A 86 -29.32 23.63 -43.88
N THR A 87 -28.22 23.89 -44.58
CA THR A 87 -26.86 23.78 -44.01
C THR A 87 -26.15 25.11 -44.15
N PRO A 88 -26.23 26.03 -43.17
CA PRO A 88 -25.60 27.34 -43.27
C PRO A 88 -24.07 27.20 -43.26
N SER A 89 -23.37 27.99 -44.07
CA SER A 89 -21.89 28.00 -44.10
C SER A 89 -21.25 29.21 -43.43
N ALA A 90 -22.04 30.13 -42.85
CA ALA A 90 -21.54 31.31 -42.14
C ALA A 90 -22.36 31.61 -40.87
N PRO A 91 -21.77 32.21 -39.82
CA PRO A 91 -22.49 32.65 -38.62
C PRO A 91 -23.48 33.78 -38.89
N GLY A 92 -24.56 33.83 -38.12
CA GLY A 92 -25.63 34.83 -38.24
C GLY A 92 -27.03 34.25 -38.02
N PRO A 93 -28.07 35.09 -38.01
CA PRO A 93 -29.45 34.62 -37.95
C PRO A 93 -29.80 33.85 -39.22
N LEU A 94 -30.52 32.73 -39.09
CA LEU A 94 -31.08 31.97 -40.20
C LEU A 94 -32.59 31.92 -40.00
N PHE A 95 -33.35 32.47 -40.95
CA PHE A 95 -34.81 32.51 -40.88
C PHE A 95 -35.42 31.92 -42.15
N VAL A 96 -36.48 31.13 -41.95
CA VAL A 96 -37.28 30.51 -42.99
C VAL A 96 -38.69 31.07 -42.90
N VAL A 97 -39.20 31.51 -44.04
CA VAL A 97 -40.57 31.99 -44.22
C VAL A 97 -41.27 31.08 -45.21
N ILE A 98 -42.48 30.64 -44.90
CA ILE A 98 -43.27 29.75 -45.74
C ILE A 98 -44.66 30.36 -45.93
N ILE A 99 -45.08 30.39 -47.19
CA ILE A 99 -46.44 30.78 -47.60
C ILE A 99 -47.05 29.62 -48.37
N ALA A 100 -48.13 29.03 -47.85
CA ALA A 100 -48.86 27.96 -48.52
C ALA A 100 -50.00 28.52 -49.37
N GLU A 101 -50.21 27.94 -50.55
CA GLU A 101 -51.30 28.25 -51.47
C GLU A 101 -51.90 26.96 -52.02
N ALA A 102 -53.21 26.94 -52.29
CA ALA A 102 -53.94 25.82 -52.88
C ALA A 102 -54.85 26.33 -54.01
N ASN A 103 -55.43 25.42 -54.80
CA ASN A 103 -56.37 25.79 -55.86
C ASN A 103 -57.72 26.26 -55.32
N GLU A 104 -58.14 25.70 -54.18
CA GLU A 104 -59.40 26.03 -53.52
C GLU A 104 -59.28 27.35 -52.75
N VAL A 105 -60.36 28.12 -52.73
CA VAL A 105 -60.40 29.41 -52.02
C VAL A 105 -60.33 29.16 -50.51
N ASP A 106 -59.28 29.67 -49.88
CA ASP A 106 -59.17 29.73 -48.43
C ASP A 106 -59.72 31.06 -47.91
N PRO A 107 -60.84 31.07 -47.16
CA PRO A 107 -61.41 32.28 -46.57
C PRO A 107 -60.57 32.86 -45.41
N GLN A 108 -59.54 32.15 -44.93
CA GLN A 108 -58.71 32.53 -43.77
C GLN A 108 -57.22 32.62 -44.12
N THR A 109 -56.88 33.29 -45.22
CA THR A 109 -55.50 33.35 -45.77
C THR A 109 -54.40 33.80 -44.79
N GLY A 110 -54.74 34.46 -43.68
CA GLY A 110 -53.79 34.85 -42.63
C GLY A 110 -53.09 33.68 -41.94
N ASN A 111 -53.67 32.47 -41.95
CA ASN A 111 -53.05 31.28 -41.36
C ASN A 111 -52.13 30.51 -42.33
N ASN A 112 -51.98 30.96 -43.57
CA ASN A 112 -51.13 30.33 -44.58
C ASN A 112 -49.66 30.73 -44.48
N HIS A 113 -49.28 31.47 -43.44
CA HIS A 113 -47.93 31.98 -43.21
C HIS A 113 -47.29 31.33 -41.99
N ALA A 114 -46.07 30.81 -42.15
CA ALA A 114 -45.29 30.25 -41.06
C ALA A 114 -43.83 30.74 -41.11
N THR A 115 -43.23 30.95 -39.95
CA THR A 115 -41.82 31.34 -39.83
C THR A 115 -41.11 30.48 -38.81
N ALA A 116 -39.83 30.20 -39.07
CA ALA A 116 -38.93 29.55 -38.12
C ALA A 116 -37.55 30.20 -38.20
N ASP A 117 -36.93 30.45 -37.05
CA ASP A 117 -35.60 31.05 -36.97
C ASP A 117 -34.70 30.29 -36.00
N ILE A 118 -33.40 30.33 -36.31
CA ILE A 118 -32.33 29.87 -35.43
C ILE A 118 -31.14 30.83 -35.52
N THR A 119 -30.19 30.70 -34.60
CA THR A 119 -28.89 31.39 -34.67
C THR A 119 -27.77 30.45 -35.11
N VAL A 120 -27.04 30.81 -36.16
CA VAL A 120 -25.78 30.14 -36.51
C VAL A 120 -24.66 30.81 -35.71
N LEU A 121 -24.09 30.08 -34.75
CA LEU A 121 -23.09 30.60 -33.83
C LEU A 121 -21.75 30.83 -34.54
N THR A 122 -21.01 31.85 -34.11
CA THR A 122 -19.60 31.99 -34.46
C THR A 122 -18.83 30.86 -33.75
N PRO A 123 -18.11 29.98 -34.48
CA PRO A 123 -17.29 28.96 -33.83
C PRO A 123 -16.21 29.66 -33.00
N THR A 124 -15.93 29.12 -31.81
CA THR A 124 -14.89 29.62 -30.90
C THR A 124 -13.92 28.49 -30.57
N ALA A 125 -12.71 28.83 -30.15
CA ALA A 125 -11.84 27.86 -29.50
C ALA A 125 -12.29 27.68 -28.04
N ASP A 126 -11.89 26.56 -27.43
CA ASP A 126 -12.04 26.31 -26.00
C ASP A 126 -10.75 25.64 -25.55
N ILE A 127 -9.79 26.45 -25.11
CA ILE A 127 -8.50 25.96 -24.65
C ILE A 127 -8.68 25.39 -23.25
N ARG A 128 -7.87 24.42 -22.88
CA ARG A 128 -7.80 23.88 -21.53
C ARG A 128 -6.40 23.43 -21.24
N ALA A 129 -5.85 23.88 -20.13
CA ALA A 129 -4.58 23.41 -19.63
C ALA A 129 -4.79 22.27 -18.63
N VAL A 130 -3.91 21.27 -18.66
CA VAL A 130 -3.85 20.19 -17.66
C VAL A 130 -2.39 19.92 -17.34
N VAL A 131 -2.07 19.71 -16.07
CA VAL A 131 -0.74 19.31 -15.63
C VAL A 131 -0.84 18.22 -14.54
N SER A 132 0.02 17.22 -14.62
CA SER A 132 0.20 16.16 -13.61
C SER A 132 1.67 16.01 -13.24
N ALA A 133 1.95 15.60 -12.00
CA ALA A 133 3.27 15.23 -11.53
C ALA A 133 3.38 13.70 -11.42
N GLU A 134 4.34 13.11 -12.10
CA GLU A 134 4.51 11.67 -12.25
C GLU A 134 5.95 11.25 -11.92
N MET A 135 6.11 10.08 -11.30
CA MET A 135 7.41 9.39 -11.23
C MET A 135 7.65 8.55 -12.49
N PRO A 136 8.87 8.07 -12.73
CA PRO A 136 9.13 7.11 -13.81
C PRO A 136 8.10 5.97 -13.80
N LEU A 137 7.64 5.55 -14.98
CA LEU A 137 6.50 4.63 -15.21
C LEU A 137 5.10 5.27 -15.18
N GLY A 138 4.97 6.59 -15.02
CA GLY A 138 3.70 7.31 -15.17
C GLY A 138 2.79 7.29 -13.94
N THR A 139 3.34 6.91 -12.77
CA THR A 139 2.60 6.92 -11.51
C THR A 139 2.49 8.35 -11.00
N VAL A 140 1.25 8.85 -10.85
CA VAL A 140 1.00 10.18 -10.25
C VAL A 140 1.48 10.19 -8.80
N VAL A 141 2.20 11.25 -8.42
CA VAL A 141 2.75 11.42 -7.07
C VAL A 141 2.32 12.73 -6.44
N ASN A 142 2.21 12.73 -5.12
CA ASN A 142 1.97 13.93 -4.30
C ASN A 142 3.20 14.35 -3.49
N SER A 143 4.25 13.53 -3.47
CA SER A 143 5.47 13.79 -2.70
C SER A 143 6.68 13.04 -3.24
N VAL A 144 7.87 13.59 -2.98
CA VAL A 144 9.18 12.99 -3.29
C VAL A 144 10.21 13.36 -2.23
N LEU A 145 11.39 12.74 -2.28
CA LEU A 145 12.56 13.13 -1.50
C LEU A 145 13.49 14.05 -2.32
N PRO A 146 14.34 14.86 -1.66
CA PRO A 146 15.40 15.59 -2.34
C PRO A 146 16.27 14.66 -3.20
N GLY A 147 16.63 15.12 -4.40
CA GLY A 147 17.40 14.38 -5.40
C GLY A 147 16.59 13.44 -6.28
N GLN A 148 15.31 13.19 -5.97
CA GLN A 148 14.42 12.40 -6.84
C GLN A 148 13.86 13.26 -7.98
N THR A 149 13.97 12.78 -9.21
CA THR A 149 13.43 13.47 -10.40
C THR A 149 11.94 13.17 -10.57
N VAL A 150 11.14 14.23 -10.64
CA VAL A 150 9.72 14.19 -10.97
C VAL A 150 9.50 14.62 -12.40
N THR A 151 8.68 13.89 -13.14
CA THR A 151 8.27 14.22 -14.50
C THR A 151 6.89 14.88 -14.47
N TYR A 152 6.80 16.13 -14.91
CA TYR A 152 5.51 16.81 -15.10
C TYR A 152 5.01 16.59 -16.52
N ARG A 153 3.78 16.09 -16.66
CA ARG A 153 3.09 15.95 -17.95
C ARG A 153 2.10 17.09 -18.11
N LEU A 154 2.26 17.86 -19.17
CA LEU A 154 1.40 19.00 -19.45
C LEU A 154 0.66 18.75 -20.76
N ASN A 155 -0.58 19.21 -20.80
CA ASN A 155 -1.46 19.14 -21.96
C ASN A 155 -2.13 20.49 -22.18
N VAL A 156 -2.23 20.89 -23.46
CA VAL A 156 -3.11 21.97 -23.91
C VAL A 156 -4.09 21.34 -24.89
N ILE A 157 -5.36 21.38 -24.51
CA ILE A 157 -6.45 20.76 -25.24
C ILE A 157 -7.32 21.88 -25.82
N ASN A 158 -7.65 21.81 -27.09
CA ASN A 158 -8.71 22.61 -27.71
C ASN A 158 -9.96 21.73 -27.87
N SER A 159 -10.97 21.97 -27.04
CA SER A 159 -12.26 21.26 -27.08
C SER A 159 -13.30 22.00 -27.93
N GLY A 160 -12.95 23.18 -28.43
CA GLY A 160 -13.82 24.03 -29.22
C GLY A 160 -13.92 23.57 -30.68
N PRO A 161 -15.02 23.93 -31.37
CA PRO A 161 -15.19 23.61 -32.79
C PRO A 161 -14.26 24.40 -33.73
N GLN A 162 -13.64 25.49 -33.26
CA GLN A 162 -12.64 26.26 -34.01
C GLN A 162 -11.23 25.79 -33.67
N ASN A 163 -10.36 25.65 -34.67
CA ASN A 163 -8.93 25.45 -34.44
C ASN A 163 -8.34 26.65 -33.69
N ALA A 164 -7.57 26.40 -32.64
CA ALA A 164 -6.88 27.44 -31.90
C ALA A 164 -5.51 27.71 -32.53
N THR A 165 -5.22 28.93 -32.94
CA THR A 165 -3.99 29.36 -33.59
C THR A 165 -3.15 30.24 -32.67
N GLY A 166 -1.85 30.33 -32.97
CA GLY A 166 -0.91 31.16 -32.21
C GLY A 166 -0.78 30.77 -30.73
N VAL A 167 -1.13 29.53 -30.40
CA VAL A 167 -1.25 29.09 -29.01
C VAL A 167 0.11 29.15 -28.32
N LYS A 168 0.13 29.78 -27.14
CA LYS A 168 1.29 29.88 -26.25
C LYS A 168 0.91 29.36 -24.87
N ALA A 169 1.88 28.77 -24.19
CA ALA A 169 1.76 28.37 -22.80
C ALA A 169 2.85 29.03 -21.97
N LYS A 170 2.47 29.79 -20.96
CA LYS A 170 3.36 30.27 -19.90
C LYS A 170 3.43 29.20 -18.82
N VAL A 171 4.65 28.74 -18.50
CA VAL A 171 4.90 27.76 -17.45
C VAL A 171 5.72 28.42 -16.36
N ALA A 172 5.24 28.40 -15.12
CA ALA A 172 5.91 28.97 -13.95
C ALA A 172 6.16 27.88 -12.90
N ILE A 173 7.30 27.97 -12.22
CA ILE A 173 7.73 26.97 -11.25
C ILE A 173 8.04 27.62 -9.91
N PHE A 174 7.46 27.07 -8.86
CA PHE A 174 7.67 27.50 -7.49
C PHE A 174 8.22 26.32 -6.69
N GLY A 175 9.25 26.54 -5.87
CA GLY A 175 9.98 25.43 -5.26
C GLY A 175 10.97 25.86 -4.18
N PRO A 176 11.46 24.94 -3.35
CA PRO A 176 12.57 25.20 -2.44
C PRO A 176 13.85 25.51 -3.22
N THR A 177 14.67 26.40 -2.68
CA THR A 177 15.93 26.83 -3.28
C THR A 177 16.82 25.63 -3.61
N GLY A 178 17.40 25.62 -4.82
CA GLY A 178 18.31 24.57 -5.27
C GLY A 178 17.66 23.45 -6.10
N ALA A 179 16.34 23.46 -6.35
CA ALA A 179 15.77 22.61 -7.39
C ALA A 179 16.30 23.01 -8.78
N SER A 180 16.66 22.03 -9.62
CA SER A 180 17.02 22.26 -11.02
C SER A 180 15.95 21.66 -11.93
N LEU A 181 15.69 22.32 -13.06
CA LEU A 181 14.75 21.90 -14.08
C LEU A 181 15.48 21.64 -15.39
N SER A 182 15.25 20.46 -15.97
CA SER A 182 15.60 20.16 -17.35
C SER A 182 14.31 19.99 -18.17
N ILE A 183 14.31 20.61 -19.36
CA ILE A 183 13.20 20.51 -20.30
C ILE A 183 13.59 19.48 -21.35
N ALA A 184 12.83 18.40 -21.44
CA ALA A 184 12.94 17.42 -22.50
C ALA A 184 11.64 17.43 -23.31
N ALA A 185 11.65 18.13 -24.45
CA ALA A 185 10.53 18.06 -25.38
C ALA A 185 10.39 16.63 -25.90
N LEU A 186 9.18 16.07 -25.86
CA LEU A 186 8.86 14.86 -26.64
C LEU A 186 9.00 15.17 -28.15
N PRO A 187 9.33 14.18 -29.00
CA PRO A 187 9.33 14.37 -30.44
C PRO A 187 7.97 14.93 -30.94
N GLY A 188 8.00 16.09 -31.61
CA GLY A 188 6.79 16.79 -32.07
C GLY A 188 6.09 17.68 -31.03
N GLY A 189 6.68 17.81 -29.83
CA GLY A 189 6.24 18.71 -28.76
C GLY A 189 6.65 20.17 -28.97
N MET A 190 6.32 21.01 -28.00
CA MET A 190 6.67 22.45 -28.02
C MET A 190 8.17 22.71 -27.90
N SER A 191 8.60 23.81 -28.52
CA SER A 191 9.81 24.51 -28.08
C SER A 191 9.45 25.47 -26.95
N CYS A 192 10.15 25.35 -25.82
CA CYS A 192 10.06 26.26 -24.68
C CYS A 192 11.37 27.04 -24.56
N THR A 193 11.28 28.32 -24.27
CA THR A 193 12.45 29.16 -23.99
C THR A 193 12.30 29.86 -22.63
N PRO A 194 13.36 29.85 -21.79
CA PRO A 194 14.63 29.11 -21.95
C PRO A 194 14.49 27.58 -21.77
N SER A 195 15.48 26.80 -22.22
CA SER A 195 15.50 25.34 -21.99
C SER A 195 16.18 25.01 -20.65
N GLY A 196 15.43 25.11 -19.56
CA GLY A 196 15.90 24.80 -18.19
C GLY A 196 15.90 26.00 -17.27
N GLY A 197 15.85 25.74 -15.96
CA GLY A 197 15.80 26.79 -14.94
C GLY A 197 15.75 26.27 -13.52
N SER A 198 15.38 27.16 -12.60
CA SER A 198 15.31 26.96 -11.15
C SER A 198 13.97 27.49 -10.60
N PRO A 199 13.60 27.25 -9.33
CA PRO A 199 12.45 27.88 -8.71
C PRO A 199 12.41 29.40 -8.95
N GLY A 200 11.23 29.90 -9.32
CA GLY A 200 11.00 31.27 -9.77
C GLY A 200 11.21 31.50 -11.27
N SER A 201 11.65 30.49 -12.03
CA SER A 201 11.76 30.59 -13.49
C SER A 201 10.38 30.55 -14.15
N GLU A 202 10.25 31.33 -15.21
CA GLU A 202 9.12 31.31 -16.11
C GLU A 202 9.59 30.97 -17.53
N PHE A 203 8.77 30.19 -18.22
CA PHE A 203 9.04 29.70 -19.57
C PHE A 203 7.87 30.05 -20.47
N ILE A 204 8.17 30.41 -21.71
CA ILE A 204 7.15 30.57 -22.75
C ILE A 204 7.35 29.46 -23.76
N CYS A 205 6.30 28.66 -23.95
CA CYS A 205 6.27 27.57 -24.91
C CYS A 205 5.33 27.92 -26.06
N THR A 206 5.77 27.76 -27.30
CA THR A 206 4.94 28.05 -28.49
C THR A 206 4.42 26.75 -29.11
N LEU A 207 3.10 26.64 -29.23
CA LEU A 207 2.39 25.44 -29.73
C LEU A 207 1.97 25.57 -31.20
N GLY A 208 1.88 26.80 -31.71
CA GLY A 208 1.34 27.05 -33.04
C GLY A 208 -0.18 26.81 -33.07
N THR A 209 -0.63 25.87 -33.91
CA THR A 209 -2.06 25.52 -34.01
C THR A 209 -2.37 24.26 -33.20
N VAL A 210 -3.37 24.31 -32.34
CA VAL A 210 -3.86 23.17 -31.54
C VAL A 210 -5.20 22.68 -32.07
N ILE A 211 -5.19 21.43 -32.57
CA ILE A 211 -6.36 20.69 -33.02
C ILE A 211 -6.47 19.47 -32.10
N GLY A 212 -7.44 19.47 -31.18
CA GLY A 212 -7.51 18.44 -30.13
C GLY A 212 -6.44 18.66 -29.05
N ASN A 213 -5.48 17.75 -28.89
CA ASN A 213 -4.52 17.79 -27.77
C ASN A 213 -3.06 17.95 -28.23
N LYS A 214 -2.27 18.71 -27.47
CA LYS A 214 -0.81 18.75 -27.52
C LYS A 214 -0.24 18.41 -26.15
N GLU A 215 0.71 17.47 -26.10
CA GLU A 215 1.33 16.96 -24.87
C GLU A 215 2.86 17.16 -24.85
N TRP A 216 3.43 17.38 -23.66
CA TRP A 216 4.86 17.46 -23.42
C TRP A 216 5.24 17.17 -21.95
N LEU A 217 6.53 16.94 -21.71
CA LEU A 217 7.08 16.56 -20.41
C LEU A 217 8.13 17.58 -19.91
N PHE A 218 8.19 17.79 -18.60
CA PHE A 218 9.28 18.47 -17.90
C PHE A 218 9.84 17.58 -16.82
N GLN A 219 11.11 17.77 -16.46
CA GLN A 219 11.71 17.09 -15.32
C GLN A 219 12.24 18.10 -14.32
N ALA A 220 11.83 17.94 -13.06
CA ALA A 220 12.31 18.74 -11.94
C ALA A 220 13.00 17.82 -10.92
N THR A 221 14.17 18.21 -10.45
CA THR A 221 14.91 17.51 -9.40
C THR A 221 15.17 18.48 -8.24
N PRO A 222 14.31 18.49 -7.20
CA PRO A 222 14.52 19.34 -6.03
C PRO A 222 15.71 18.87 -5.20
N SER A 223 16.56 19.77 -4.71
CA SER A 223 17.70 19.43 -3.85
C SER A 223 17.46 19.69 -2.35
N ALA A 224 16.33 20.30 -2.00
CA ALA A 224 15.96 20.60 -0.62
C ALA A 224 14.47 20.31 -0.36
N PRO A 225 14.07 20.03 0.90
CA PRO A 225 12.67 19.89 1.28
C PRO A 225 11.87 21.19 1.10
N GLY A 226 10.57 21.06 0.84
CA GLY A 226 9.66 22.19 0.65
C GLY A 226 8.58 21.94 -0.41
N PRO A 227 7.64 22.89 -0.60
CA PRO A 227 6.60 22.76 -1.62
C PRO A 227 7.19 22.90 -3.02
N LEU A 228 6.79 22.07 -3.97
CA LEU A 228 7.13 22.19 -5.38
C LEU A 228 5.85 22.27 -6.21
N SER A 229 5.71 23.31 -7.01
CA SER A 229 4.53 23.60 -7.83
C SER A 229 4.94 23.95 -9.24
N VAL A 230 4.22 23.40 -10.22
CA VAL A 230 4.30 23.79 -11.62
C VAL A 230 2.94 24.29 -12.06
N VAL A 231 2.89 25.53 -12.53
CA VAL A 231 1.70 26.19 -13.05
C VAL A 231 1.83 26.37 -14.55
N ILE A 232 0.77 26.08 -15.28
CA ILE A 232 0.64 26.35 -16.70
C ILE A 232 -0.54 27.27 -16.96
N ILE A 233 -0.35 28.27 -17.82
CA ILE A 233 -1.39 29.14 -18.34
C ILE A 233 -1.28 29.12 -19.86
N ALA A 234 -2.35 28.73 -20.55
CA ALA A 234 -2.42 28.69 -22.01
C ALA A 234 -3.26 29.84 -22.56
N GLU A 235 -2.91 30.30 -23.75
CA GLU A 235 -3.60 31.40 -24.44
C GLU A 235 -3.53 31.18 -25.96
N ALA A 236 -4.56 31.61 -26.67
CA ALA A 236 -4.74 31.47 -28.12
C ALA A 236 -5.23 32.78 -28.74
N ASN A 237 -5.21 32.89 -30.07
CA ASN A 237 -5.68 34.08 -30.78
C ASN A 237 -7.22 34.17 -30.84
N GLU A 238 -7.89 33.02 -30.85
CA GLU A 238 -9.34 32.91 -30.97
C GLU A 238 -10.02 33.28 -29.65
N VAL A 239 -11.27 33.74 -29.75
CA VAL A 239 -12.11 33.96 -28.57
C VAL A 239 -12.34 32.61 -27.88
N ASP A 240 -12.14 32.62 -26.57
CA ASP A 240 -12.43 31.51 -25.67
C ASP A 240 -13.38 32.03 -24.58
N HIS A 241 -14.56 31.42 -24.47
CA HIS A 241 -15.57 31.81 -23.50
C HIS A 241 -15.41 31.14 -22.14
N GLN A 242 -14.48 30.20 -22.01
CA GLN A 242 -14.26 29.37 -20.81
C GLN A 242 -12.89 29.59 -20.18
N THR A 243 -12.28 30.78 -20.33
CA THR A 243 -10.89 31.08 -19.94
C THR A 243 -10.43 30.64 -18.54
N GLY A 244 -11.34 30.34 -17.60
CA GLY A 244 -10.99 29.78 -16.30
C GLY A 244 -10.36 28.38 -16.36
N ASN A 245 -10.55 27.62 -17.44
CA ASN A 245 -9.93 26.30 -17.65
C ASN A 245 -8.56 26.37 -18.36
N ASN A 246 -8.11 27.57 -18.74
CA ASN A 246 -6.82 27.80 -19.41
C ASN A 246 -5.62 27.75 -18.48
N GLN A 247 -5.86 27.55 -17.18
CA GLN A 247 -4.83 27.43 -16.18
C GLN A 247 -4.95 26.12 -15.40
N ALA A 248 -3.80 25.49 -15.13
CA ALA A 248 -3.71 24.34 -14.25
C ALA A 248 -2.43 24.39 -13.42
N ALA A 249 -2.43 23.72 -12.27
CA ALA A 249 -1.27 23.57 -11.41
C ALA A 249 -1.15 22.12 -10.94
N ALA A 250 0.09 21.67 -10.74
CA ALA A 250 0.39 20.41 -10.08
C ALA A 250 1.34 20.69 -8.92
N ASP A 251 0.88 20.37 -7.72
CA ASP A 251 1.59 20.64 -6.48
C ASP A 251 2.00 19.31 -5.83
N ILE A 252 3.27 19.24 -5.42
CA ILE A 252 3.80 18.14 -4.62
C ILE A 252 4.61 18.67 -3.45
N THR A 253 4.86 17.81 -2.46
CA THR A 253 5.75 18.13 -1.34
C THR A 253 7.08 17.38 -1.44
N VAL A 254 8.18 18.10 -1.37
CA VAL A 254 9.51 17.51 -1.17
C VAL A 254 9.70 17.28 0.32
N LEU A 255 9.67 16.02 0.74
CA LEU A 255 9.69 15.62 2.15
C LEU A 255 11.07 15.89 2.77
N THR A 256 11.08 16.25 4.05
CA THR A 256 12.31 16.20 4.84
C THR A 256 12.71 14.74 5.01
N PRO A 257 13.89 14.31 4.53
CA PRO A 257 14.34 12.94 4.76
C PRO A 257 14.49 12.73 6.27
N THR A 258 14.12 11.54 6.75
CA THR A 258 14.22 11.13 8.15
C THR A 258 14.96 9.80 8.24
N ALA A 259 15.57 9.54 9.39
CA ALA A 259 16.01 8.19 9.72
C ALA A 259 14.81 7.41 10.28
N ASP A 260 14.75 6.11 10.05
CA ASP A 260 13.75 5.22 10.67
C ASP A 260 14.53 4.09 11.31
N ILE A 261 14.90 4.30 12.57
CA ILE A 261 15.69 3.34 13.31
C ILE A 261 14.77 2.19 13.74
N ARG A 262 15.31 0.99 13.86
CA ARG A 262 14.58 -0.14 14.41
C ARG A 262 15.53 -1.05 15.15
N ALA A 263 15.21 -1.33 16.40
CA ALA A 263 15.95 -2.32 17.17
C ALA A 263 15.29 -3.70 17.03
N VAL A 264 16.12 -4.74 16.96
CA VAL A 264 15.70 -6.13 16.96
C VAL A 264 16.65 -6.91 17.86
N VAL A 265 16.11 -7.78 18.72
CA VAL A 265 16.90 -8.69 19.55
C VAL A 265 16.34 -10.10 19.45
N SER A 266 17.23 -11.08 19.36
CA SER A 266 16.90 -12.51 19.35
C SER A 266 17.87 -13.29 20.24
N ALA A 267 17.41 -14.44 20.77
CA ALA A 267 18.18 -15.31 21.66
C ALA A 267 18.40 -16.67 20.99
N GLU A 268 19.66 -17.05 20.83
CA GLU A 268 20.12 -18.24 20.14
C GLU A 268 21.07 -19.05 21.05
N MET A 269 21.04 -20.37 21.00
CA MET A 269 22.12 -21.21 21.55
C MET A 269 23.29 -21.29 20.56
N PRO A 270 24.49 -21.72 20.99
CA PRO A 270 25.57 -22.09 20.07
C PRO A 270 25.01 -23.03 18.99
N LEU A 271 25.26 -22.73 17.71
CA LEU A 271 24.61 -23.27 16.49
C LEU A 271 23.38 -22.53 15.93
N GLY A 272 22.98 -21.38 16.49
CA GLY A 272 22.00 -20.48 15.84
C GLY A 272 20.53 -20.93 15.95
N THR A 273 20.23 -21.84 16.89
CA THR A 273 18.86 -22.26 17.18
C THR A 273 18.22 -21.30 18.17
N VAL A 274 17.06 -20.75 17.81
CA VAL A 274 16.25 -19.89 18.70
C VAL A 274 15.84 -20.70 19.93
N VAL A 275 16.07 -20.13 21.12
CA VAL A 275 15.74 -20.79 22.39
C VAL A 275 14.80 -19.98 23.26
N ASN A 276 13.83 -20.68 23.85
CA ASN A 276 12.90 -20.11 24.82
C ASN A 276 13.23 -20.54 26.27
N SER A 277 14.05 -21.58 26.44
CA SER A 277 14.47 -22.07 27.75
C SER A 277 15.87 -22.69 27.76
N VAL A 278 16.60 -22.52 28.87
CA VAL A 278 17.92 -23.11 29.10
C VAL A 278 18.06 -23.60 30.55
N LEU A 279 19.08 -24.40 30.84
CA LEU A 279 19.47 -24.76 32.20
C LEU A 279 20.53 -23.79 32.76
N PRO A 280 20.67 -23.66 34.09
CA PRO A 280 21.79 -22.95 34.70
C PRO A 280 23.15 -23.47 34.17
N GLY A 281 24.06 -22.56 33.88
CA GLY A 281 25.38 -22.83 33.30
C GLY A 281 25.42 -22.90 31.77
N GLN A 282 24.28 -22.90 31.08
CA GLN A 282 24.24 -22.86 29.61
C GLN A 282 24.34 -21.43 29.07
N THR A 283 25.25 -21.20 28.12
CA THR A 283 25.43 -19.88 27.50
C THR A 283 24.39 -19.61 26.42
N VAL A 284 23.64 -18.53 26.57
CA VAL A 284 22.74 -17.96 25.55
C VAL A 284 23.50 -16.88 24.79
N THR A 285 23.40 -16.88 23.46
CA THR A 285 23.91 -15.83 22.57
C THR A 285 22.75 -14.94 22.13
N TYR A 286 22.80 -13.66 22.43
CA TYR A 286 21.85 -12.67 21.93
C TYR A 286 22.38 -11.98 20.68
N ARG A 287 21.56 -11.93 19.64
CA ARG A 287 21.84 -11.21 18.40
C ARG A 287 21.02 -9.93 18.38
N LEU A 288 21.71 -8.81 18.35
CA LEU A 288 21.13 -7.47 18.38
C LEU A 288 21.38 -6.82 17.03
N ASN A 289 20.32 -6.27 16.46
CA ASN A 289 20.34 -5.56 15.19
C ASN A 289 19.73 -4.18 15.40
N VAL A 290 20.40 -3.16 14.86
CA VAL A 290 19.85 -1.82 14.70
C VAL A 290 19.84 -1.51 13.21
N LEU A 291 18.63 -1.40 12.67
CA LEU A 291 18.38 -1.09 11.28
C LEU A 291 18.05 0.38 11.14
N ASN A 292 18.37 0.95 9.99
CA ASN A 292 17.85 2.22 9.51
C ASN A 292 17.13 1.97 8.18
N SER A 293 15.81 2.01 8.20
CA SER A 293 14.94 1.82 7.02
C SER A 293 14.57 3.14 6.36
N GLY A 294 14.98 4.27 6.94
CA GLY A 294 14.68 5.60 6.47
C GLY A 294 15.61 6.03 5.34
N PRO A 295 15.17 6.97 4.49
CA PRO A 295 15.99 7.50 3.41
C PRO A 295 17.17 8.36 3.87
N GLN A 296 17.16 8.84 5.13
CA GLN A 296 18.29 9.57 5.72
C GLN A 296 19.21 8.60 6.46
N ASN A 297 20.53 8.74 6.29
CA ASN A 297 21.49 8.05 7.13
C ASN A 297 21.33 8.49 8.60
N ALA A 298 21.29 7.53 9.52
CA ALA A 298 21.29 7.81 10.95
C ALA A 298 22.72 8.00 11.45
N THR A 299 22.98 9.10 12.17
CA THR A 299 24.28 9.46 12.72
C THR A 299 24.25 9.47 14.24
N GLY A 300 25.43 9.33 14.85
CA GLY A 300 25.57 9.36 16.31
C GLY A 300 24.78 8.27 17.03
N VAL A 301 24.47 7.16 16.34
CA VAL A 301 23.57 6.13 16.84
C VAL A 301 24.18 5.47 18.08
N LYS A 302 23.36 5.36 19.13
CA LYS A 302 23.69 4.70 20.39
C LYS A 302 22.63 3.66 20.70
N ALA A 303 23.03 2.51 21.22
CA ALA A 303 22.13 1.49 21.73
C ALA A 303 22.34 1.34 23.23
N LYS A 304 21.31 1.63 24.02
CA LYS A 304 21.22 1.28 25.44
C LYS A 304 20.76 -0.16 25.53
N VAL A 305 21.56 -1.00 26.15
CA VAL A 305 21.29 -2.43 26.32
C VAL A 305 21.19 -2.72 27.80
N ALA A 306 20.04 -3.23 28.24
CA ALA A 306 19.81 -3.63 29.62
C ALA A 306 19.63 -5.14 29.69
N ILE A 307 20.36 -5.78 30.61
CA ILE A 307 20.28 -7.23 30.82
C ILE A 307 19.76 -7.50 32.23
N PHE A 308 18.63 -8.18 32.31
CA PHE A 308 17.99 -8.59 33.55
C PHE A 308 18.12 -10.10 33.69
N GLY A 309 18.56 -10.58 34.85
CA GLY A 309 18.75 -12.01 35.09
C GLY A 309 18.33 -12.40 36.51
N PRO A 310 18.37 -13.69 36.81
CA PRO A 310 18.05 -14.18 38.16
C PRO A 310 19.02 -13.61 39.20
N THR A 311 18.50 -13.24 40.38
CA THR A 311 19.31 -12.73 41.48
C THR A 311 20.40 -13.74 41.88
N GLY A 312 21.65 -13.29 41.98
CA GLY A 312 22.79 -14.16 42.31
C GLY A 312 23.45 -14.85 41.10
N ALA A 313 23.00 -14.58 39.87
CA ALA A 313 23.66 -15.07 38.68
C ALA A 313 24.92 -14.25 38.32
N SER A 314 25.99 -14.90 37.84
CA SER A 314 27.07 -14.23 37.12
C SER A 314 26.71 -14.12 35.64
N LEU A 315 27.16 -13.06 34.96
CA LEU A 315 26.93 -12.84 33.54
C LEU A 315 28.26 -12.53 32.88
N SER A 316 28.70 -13.36 31.92
CA SER A 316 29.89 -13.07 31.13
C SER A 316 29.47 -12.53 29.77
N ILE A 317 29.88 -11.30 29.46
CA ILE A 317 29.56 -10.63 28.21
C ILE A 317 30.83 -10.60 27.35
N ALA A 318 30.80 -11.31 26.23
CA ALA A 318 31.82 -11.23 25.21
C ALA A 318 31.24 -10.53 23.97
N THR A 319 31.86 -9.41 23.57
CA THR A 319 31.64 -8.81 22.25
C THR A 319 32.45 -9.62 21.23
N LEU A 320 31.80 -10.19 20.21
CA LEU A 320 32.49 -10.93 19.16
C LEU A 320 33.37 -10.00 18.28
N PRO A 321 34.39 -10.55 17.57
CA PRO A 321 35.31 -9.77 16.73
C PRO A 321 34.56 -8.93 15.68
N GLY A 322 34.87 -7.63 15.60
CA GLY A 322 34.13 -6.64 14.79
C GLY A 322 33.05 -5.89 15.58
N GLY A 323 32.83 -6.25 16.84
CA GLY A 323 31.85 -5.62 17.74
C GLY A 323 32.18 -4.19 18.13
N MET A 324 31.13 -3.37 18.20
CA MET A 324 31.18 -1.97 18.62
C MET A 324 31.55 -1.84 20.10
N SER A 325 32.16 -0.70 20.47
CA SER A 325 32.53 -0.43 21.86
C SER A 325 31.27 -0.18 22.69
N CYS A 326 31.03 -1.06 23.67
CA CYS A 326 29.99 -0.91 24.68
C CYS A 326 30.65 -0.63 26.03
N THR A 327 30.13 0.35 26.76
CA THR A 327 30.63 0.72 28.08
C THR A 327 29.52 0.60 29.13
N PRO A 328 29.79 -0.04 30.29
CA PRO A 328 31.00 -0.81 30.64
C PRO A 328 31.14 -2.12 29.83
N SER A 329 32.35 -2.69 29.75
CA SER A 329 32.56 -4.02 29.17
C SER A 329 32.47 -5.09 30.27
N GLY A 330 31.43 -5.93 30.20
CA GLY A 330 31.11 -6.90 31.27
C GLY A 330 30.12 -6.33 32.29
N GLY A 331 29.24 -7.19 32.81
CA GLY A 331 28.22 -6.79 33.76
C GLY A 331 27.59 -7.97 34.49
N SER A 332 26.68 -7.68 35.41
CA SER A 332 25.90 -8.64 36.20
C SER A 332 24.42 -8.47 35.85
N PRO A 333 23.51 -9.36 36.32
CA PRO A 333 22.08 -9.10 36.25
C PRO A 333 21.72 -7.69 36.75
N GLY A 334 20.99 -6.93 35.94
CA GLY A 334 20.65 -5.51 36.18
C GLY A 334 21.65 -4.51 35.62
N SER A 335 22.69 -4.95 34.89
CA SER A 335 23.62 -4.04 34.22
C SER A 335 23.02 -3.43 32.95
N GLU A 336 23.36 -2.16 32.75
CA GLU A 336 23.08 -1.39 31.55
C GLU A 336 24.39 -1.04 30.84
N PHE A 337 24.36 -1.10 29.51
CA PHE A 337 25.49 -0.82 28.65
C PHE A 337 25.08 0.20 27.59
N ILE A 338 25.99 1.11 27.26
CA ILE A 338 25.81 2.01 26.13
C ILE A 338 26.78 1.60 25.04
N CYS A 339 26.24 1.12 23.92
CA CYS A 339 27.00 0.78 22.73
C CYS A 339 26.95 1.94 21.74
N THR A 340 28.12 2.42 21.31
CA THR A 340 28.19 3.48 20.28
C THR A 340 28.31 2.86 18.90
N LEU A 341 27.29 3.05 18.06
CA LEU A 341 27.21 2.48 16.71
C LEU A 341 27.76 3.41 15.62
N GLY A 342 27.86 4.71 15.91
CA GLY A 342 28.29 5.71 14.93
C GLY A 342 27.21 5.93 13.88
N ALA A 343 27.56 5.84 12.59
CA ALA A 343 26.58 5.94 11.52
C ALA A 343 25.97 4.57 11.16
N VAL A 344 24.64 4.51 11.03
CA VAL A 344 23.91 3.32 10.60
C VAL A 344 23.32 3.57 9.20
N ILE A 345 23.89 2.85 8.22
CA ILE A 345 23.43 2.80 6.83
C ILE A 345 22.96 1.36 6.60
N GLY A 346 21.64 1.14 6.52
CA GLY A 346 21.07 -0.20 6.45
C GLY A 346 21.04 -0.90 7.80
N ASN A 347 21.99 -1.80 8.10
CA ASN A 347 21.97 -2.61 9.32
C ASN A 347 23.33 -2.62 10.06
N LYS A 348 23.27 -2.59 11.39
CA LYS A 348 24.40 -2.92 12.27
C LYS A 348 24.00 -4.07 13.18
N GLU A 349 24.79 -5.14 13.13
CA GLU A 349 24.61 -6.33 13.94
C GLU A 349 25.74 -6.50 14.95
N TRP A 350 25.41 -6.98 16.14
CA TRP A 350 26.39 -7.50 17.08
C TRP A 350 25.80 -8.58 17.97
N LEU A 351 26.71 -9.31 18.63
CA LEU A 351 26.38 -10.45 19.46
C LEU A 351 26.81 -10.19 20.90
N PHE A 352 25.97 -10.65 21.83
CA PHE A 352 26.27 -10.73 23.26
C PHE A 352 26.09 -12.16 23.73
N GLN A 353 26.81 -12.53 24.78
CA GLN A 353 26.61 -13.82 25.45
C GLN A 353 26.23 -13.61 26.90
N ALA A 354 25.53 -14.59 27.45
CA ALA A 354 25.01 -14.60 28.81
C ALA A 354 24.96 -16.03 29.34
N THR A 355 25.48 -16.27 30.54
CA THR A 355 25.49 -17.62 31.15
C THR A 355 24.88 -17.55 32.55
N PRO A 356 23.56 -17.76 32.72
CA PRO A 356 22.91 -17.67 34.02
C PRO A 356 23.35 -18.83 34.92
N SER A 357 23.65 -18.57 36.21
CA SER A 357 24.01 -19.62 37.18
C SER A 357 22.86 -20.07 38.09
N ALA A 358 21.66 -19.48 37.96
CA ALA A 358 20.49 -19.82 38.75
C ALA A 358 19.20 -19.82 37.89
N PRO A 359 18.13 -20.55 38.29
CA PRO A 359 16.83 -20.51 37.62
C PRO A 359 16.14 -19.15 37.73
N GLY A 360 15.34 -18.79 36.72
CA GLY A 360 14.58 -17.53 36.65
C GLY A 360 14.56 -16.92 35.24
N PRO A 361 13.95 -15.74 35.05
CA PRO A 361 13.94 -15.07 33.75
C PRO A 361 15.31 -14.46 33.44
N LEU A 362 15.76 -14.62 32.20
CA LEU A 362 16.89 -13.92 31.61
C LEU A 362 16.38 -13.08 30.44
N SER A 363 16.34 -11.76 30.61
CA SER A 363 15.78 -10.81 29.67
C SER A 363 16.84 -9.85 29.15
N VAL A 364 16.78 -9.54 27.86
CA VAL A 364 17.61 -8.50 27.24
C VAL A 364 16.68 -7.50 26.58
N VAL A 365 16.91 -6.22 26.86
CA VAL A 365 16.22 -5.10 26.23
C VAL A 365 17.26 -4.23 25.54
N ILE A 366 16.94 -3.79 24.33
CA ILE A 366 17.72 -2.83 23.56
C ILE A 366 16.83 -1.62 23.25
N ILE A 367 17.38 -0.43 23.41
CA ILE A 367 16.78 0.83 22.98
C ILE A 367 17.84 1.56 22.14
N ALA A 368 17.52 1.84 20.88
CA ALA A 368 18.38 2.58 19.98
C ALA A 368 17.95 4.06 19.91
N GLU A 369 18.92 4.96 19.79
CA GLU A 369 18.71 6.40 19.65
C GLU A 369 19.67 6.92 18.57
N ALA A 370 19.22 7.87 17.75
CA ALA A 370 20.00 8.55 16.72
C ALA A 370 19.86 10.07 16.84
N ASN A 371 20.68 10.83 16.10
CA ASN A 371 20.60 12.29 16.09
C ASN A 371 19.44 12.82 15.24
N GLU A 372 19.04 12.06 14.22
CA GLU A 372 17.98 12.40 13.30
C GLU A 372 16.60 12.15 13.91
N SER A 373 15.58 12.89 13.44
CA SER A 373 14.20 12.61 13.82
C SER A 373 13.74 11.28 13.26
N ASP A 374 13.06 10.51 14.10
CA ASP A 374 12.50 9.20 13.76
C ASP A 374 10.97 9.24 13.85
N PRO A 375 10.25 9.14 12.72
CA PRO A 375 8.79 9.18 12.70
C PRO A 375 8.14 7.94 13.34
N GLN A 376 8.89 6.87 13.58
CA GLN A 376 8.41 5.59 14.10
C GLN A 376 9.07 5.18 15.42
N ALA A 377 9.57 6.14 16.21
CA ALA A 377 10.40 5.93 17.40
C ALA A 377 9.98 4.82 18.41
N ALA A 378 8.72 4.36 18.42
CA ALA A 378 8.29 3.18 19.18
C ALA A 378 9.01 1.87 18.76
N ASN A 379 9.45 1.74 17.51
CA ASN A 379 10.17 0.58 16.98
C ASN A 379 11.68 0.59 17.34
N ASN A 380 12.16 1.63 18.01
CA ASN A 380 13.54 1.76 18.48
C ASN A 380 13.85 0.92 19.70
N GLN A 381 12.84 0.24 20.26
CA GLN A 381 12.99 -0.65 21.39
C GLN A 381 12.61 -2.07 21.00
N ALA A 382 13.43 -3.04 21.42
CA ALA A 382 13.10 -4.45 21.35
C ALA A 382 13.56 -5.17 22.62
N GLY A 383 12.88 -6.27 22.94
CA GLY A 383 13.22 -7.10 24.09
C GLY A 383 12.93 -8.57 23.82
N THR A 384 13.67 -9.44 24.51
CA THR A 384 13.44 -10.88 24.51
C THR A 384 13.71 -11.45 25.89
N THR A 385 13.06 -12.58 26.21
CA THR A 385 13.24 -13.27 27.50
C THR A 385 13.38 -14.77 27.27
N VAL A 386 14.42 -15.34 27.87
CA VAL A 386 14.66 -16.79 27.96
C VAL A 386 14.38 -17.24 29.38
N THR A 387 13.68 -18.37 29.54
CA THR A 387 13.40 -18.94 30.86
C THR A 387 14.53 -19.88 31.27
N VAL A 388 15.22 -19.60 32.38
CA VAL A 388 16.20 -20.52 32.96
C VAL A 388 15.47 -21.48 33.89
N VAL A 389 15.38 -22.74 33.49
CA VAL A 389 14.58 -23.76 34.18
C VAL A 389 15.43 -24.50 35.20
N ALA A 390 14.87 -24.75 36.38
CA ALA A 390 15.54 -25.57 37.39
C ALA A 390 15.73 -27.00 36.86
N PRO A 391 16.93 -27.59 36.97
CA PRO A 391 17.13 -28.98 36.57
C PRO A 391 16.31 -29.91 37.49
N VAL A 392 15.67 -30.93 36.92
CA VAL A 392 14.84 -31.89 37.66
C VAL A 392 15.70 -33.11 38.02
N PRO A 393 15.77 -33.52 39.30
CA PRO A 393 16.49 -34.73 39.68
C PRO A 393 15.89 -35.99 39.05
N ARG A 394 16.73 -36.98 38.74
CA ARG A 394 16.29 -38.30 38.25
C ARG A 394 17.05 -39.40 38.97
N ILE A 395 16.32 -40.17 39.78
CA ILE A 395 16.85 -41.30 40.52
C ILE A 395 16.77 -42.58 39.68
N VAL A 396 17.92 -43.21 39.49
CA VAL A 396 18.05 -44.55 38.92
C VAL A 396 18.30 -45.53 40.06
N VAL A 397 17.53 -46.61 40.08
CA VAL A 397 17.62 -47.65 41.11
C VAL A 397 18.36 -48.86 40.54
N THR A 398 19.43 -49.27 41.22
CA THR A 398 20.05 -50.59 41.01
C THR A 398 20.02 -51.40 42.30
N ARG A 399 20.26 -52.70 42.19
CA ARG A 399 20.04 -53.62 43.30
C ARG A 399 20.95 -54.83 43.24
N SER A 400 21.29 -55.35 44.41
CA SER A 400 21.81 -56.70 44.59
C SER A 400 21.05 -57.40 45.71
N LEU A 401 20.90 -58.71 45.59
CA LEU A 401 20.15 -59.53 46.55
C LEU A 401 21.06 -60.62 47.10
N THR A 402 21.07 -60.77 48.42
CA THR A 402 21.68 -61.91 49.11
C THR A 402 20.69 -62.50 50.10
N ARG A 403 20.95 -63.73 50.54
CA ARG A 403 20.21 -64.37 51.63
C ARG A 403 21.18 -64.61 52.78
N ASN A 404 20.81 -64.17 53.98
CA ASN A 404 21.66 -64.36 55.17
C ASN A 404 21.39 -65.71 55.86
N ALA A 405 22.17 -66.03 56.90
CA ALA A 405 22.07 -67.29 57.64
C ALA A 405 20.70 -67.50 58.33
N GLN A 406 19.95 -66.43 58.58
CA GLN A 406 18.61 -66.44 59.18
C GLN A 406 17.49 -66.52 58.13
N ASN A 407 17.81 -66.86 56.88
CA ASN A 407 16.87 -66.94 55.77
C ASN A 407 16.19 -65.60 55.42
N VAL A 408 16.76 -64.47 55.82
CA VAL A 408 16.28 -63.12 55.44
C VAL A 408 16.92 -62.74 54.11
N ILE A 409 16.11 -62.23 53.19
CA ILE A 409 16.59 -61.71 51.90
C ILE A 409 17.01 -60.25 52.13
N VAL A 410 18.29 -59.96 51.91
CA VAL A 410 18.88 -58.63 52.01
C VAL A 410 18.96 -58.03 50.62
N ALA A 411 18.22 -56.95 50.38
CA ALA A 411 18.32 -56.16 49.16
C ALA A 411 19.17 -54.92 49.42
N THR A 412 20.35 -54.87 48.82
CA THR A 412 21.16 -53.64 48.78
C THR A 412 20.68 -52.83 47.58
N ILE A 413 20.02 -51.71 47.86
CA ILE A 413 19.46 -50.80 46.85
C ILE A 413 20.39 -49.61 46.70
N THR A 414 20.90 -49.40 45.49
CA THR A 414 21.70 -48.23 45.15
C THR A 414 20.83 -47.22 44.41
N LEU A 415 20.73 -46.01 44.95
CA LEU A 415 20.03 -44.89 44.36
C LEU A 415 21.07 -43.95 43.76
N THR A 416 21.07 -43.79 42.43
CA THR A 416 22.00 -42.90 41.73
C THR A 416 21.24 -41.73 41.13
N ASN A 417 21.73 -40.51 41.38
CA ASN A 417 21.19 -39.31 40.75
C ASN A 417 21.99 -38.99 39.48
N ASN A 418 21.43 -39.29 38.31
CA ASN A 418 22.11 -39.13 37.02
C ASN A 418 21.87 -37.74 36.38
N THR A 419 21.60 -36.71 37.18
CA THR A 419 21.29 -35.37 36.68
C THR A 419 22.23 -34.33 37.28
N SER A 420 22.17 -33.11 36.76
CA SER A 420 22.89 -31.94 37.28
C SER A 420 22.22 -31.28 38.49
N ALA A 421 21.02 -31.71 38.88
CA ALA A 421 20.31 -31.23 40.08
C ALA A 421 20.64 -32.10 41.28
N THR A 422 20.76 -31.53 42.48
CA THR A 422 20.75 -32.33 43.73
C THR A 422 19.36 -32.89 43.96
N ALA A 423 19.25 -34.20 44.16
CA ALA A 423 18.01 -34.82 44.63
C ALA A 423 17.94 -34.67 46.14
N GLN A 424 17.11 -33.74 46.63
CA GLN A 424 16.99 -33.46 48.06
C GLN A 424 16.01 -34.42 48.74
N ALA A 425 16.30 -34.80 49.97
CA ALA A 425 15.44 -35.62 50.83
C ALA A 425 14.95 -36.92 50.17
N VAL A 426 15.84 -37.63 49.46
CA VAL A 426 15.52 -38.90 48.82
C VAL A 426 15.23 -39.95 49.90
N SER A 427 14.06 -40.58 49.84
CA SER A 427 13.64 -41.64 50.76
C SER A 427 12.89 -42.74 50.00
N VAL A 428 13.26 -43.99 50.25
CA VAL A 428 12.49 -45.16 49.79
C VAL A 428 11.33 -45.37 50.75
N THR A 429 10.12 -45.30 50.23
CA THR A 429 8.87 -45.39 51.00
C THR A 429 8.10 -46.69 50.72
N VAL A 430 8.46 -47.40 49.66
CA VAL A 430 7.84 -48.67 49.26
C VAL A 430 8.92 -49.66 48.84
N ALA A 431 8.88 -50.88 49.37
CA ALA A 431 9.67 -51.99 48.87
C ALA A 431 8.93 -53.32 49.04
N THR A 432 8.74 -54.07 47.96
CA THR A 432 8.03 -55.37 47.97
C THR A 432 8.73 -56.41 47.09
N ILE A 433 8.73 -57.67 47.54
CA ILE A 433 9.03 -58.85 46.70
C ILE A 433 7.71 -59.57 46.43
N GLY A 434 7.25 -59.54 45.17
CA GLY A 434 5.89 -59.91 44.82
C GLY A 434 4.89 -59.05 45.58
N ARG A 435 4.08 -59.67 46.44
CA ARG A 435 3.14 -59.00 47.36
C ARG A 435 3.66 -58.86 48.79
N VAL A 436 4.87 -59.34 49.08
CA VAL A 436 5.43 -59.38 50.43
C VAL A 436 6.21 -58.09 50.71
N PRO A 437 5.82 -57.29 51.70
CA PRO A 437 6.52 -56.05 52.04
C PRO A 437 7.86 -56.33 52.73
N ALA A 438 8.76 -55.35 52.67
CA ALA A 438 9.96 -55.34 53.49
C ALA A 438 9.61 -55.35 54.98
N ILE A 439 10.41 -56.07 55.77
CA ILE A 439 10.33 -56.12 57.24
C ILE A 439 11.21 -55.07 57.91
N SER A 440 12.16 -54.45 57.19
CA SER A 440 13.01 -53.37 57.69
C SER A 440 13.64 -52.57 56.53
N GLY A 441 14.06 -51.33 56.83
CA GLY A 441 14.72 -50.42 55.87
C GLY A 441 13.77 -49.50 55.10
N VAL A 442 12.46 -49.53 55.39
CA VAL A 442 11.43 -48.68 54.78
C VAL A 442 10.46 -48.13 55.85
N PRO A 443 10.18 -46.81 55.89
CA PRO A 443 10.81 -45.78 55.05
C PRO A 443 12.29 -45.60 55.39
N SER A 444 13.13 -45.36 54.39
CA SER A 444 14.54 -45.05 54.63
C SER A 444 14.69 -43.61 55.15
N SER A 445 15.76 -43.34 55.90
CA SER A 445 16.12 -41.96 56.26
C SER A 445 16.30 -41.11 55.01
N ALA A 446 15.80 -39.88 55.05
CA ALA A 446 15.95 -38.93 53.95
C ALA A 446 17.43 -38.55 53.78
N VAL A 447 17.93 -38.64 52.55
CA VAL A 447 19.33 -38.31 52.21
C VAL A 447 19.36 -37.46 50.94
N ASP A 448 20.22 -36.44 50.92
CA ASP A 448 20.49 -35.68 49.70
C ASP A 448 21.49 -36.44 48.81
N ILE A 449 21.12 -36.64 47.55
CA ILE A 449 22.00 -37.28 46.54
C ILE A 449 22.46 -36.19 45.57
N ALA A 450 23.72 -35.78 45.70
CA ALA A 450 24.36 -34.80 44.83
C ALA A 450 24.39 -35.27 43.35
N PRO A 451 24.56 -34.34 42.38
CA PRO A 451 24.72 -34.68 40.97
C PRO A 451 25.76 -35.77 40.71
N GLY A 452 25.41 -36.79 39.93
CA GLY A 452 26.28 -37.91 39.59
C GLY A 452 26.64 -38.85 40.76
N SER A 453 26.17 -38.57 41.97
CA SER A 453 26.47 -39.36 43.17
C SER A 453 25.47 -40.48 43.37
N SER A 454 25.84 -41.44 44.21
CA SER A 454 24.96 -42.53 44.63
C SER A 454 24.97 -42.72 46.14
N THR A 455 23.88 -43.24 46.67
CA THR A 455 23.78 -43.73 48.04
C THR A 455 23.25 -45.16 48.04
N THR A 456 23.55 -45.92 49.08
CA THR A 456 23.07 -47.29 49.24
C THR A 456 22.23 -47.41 50.50
N ILE A 457 21.12 -48.15 50.39
CA ILE A 457 20.29 -48.52 51.52
C ILE A 457 20.13 -50.04 51.55
N GLN A 458 20.01 -50.60 52.75
CA GLN A 458 19.65 -52.00 52.92
C GLN A 458 18.17 -52.13 53.27
N VAL A 459 17.48 -52.96 52.50
CA VAL A 459 16.08 -53.32 52.72
C VAL A 459 16.00 -54.81 52.99
N LEU A 460 15.35 -55.20 54.09
CA LEU A 460 15.25 -56.59 54.51
C LEU A 460 13.86 -57.14 54.19
N PHE A 461 13.81 -58.34 53.61
CA PHE A 461 12.58 -59.08 53.33
C PHE A 461 12.57 -60.43 54.05
N PRO A 462 11.41 -60.92 54.50
CA PRO A 462 11.33 -62.21 55.16
C PRO A 462 11.62 -63.33 54.16
N GLY A 463 12.17 -64.45 54.64
CA GLY A 463 12.41 -65.63 53.80
C GLY A 463 11.15 -66.22 53.16
N THR A 464 9.98 -65.92 53.74
CA THR A 464 8.65 -66.27 53.19
C THR A 464 8.29 -65.52 51.91
N ALA A 465 9.06 -64.53 51.49
CA ALA A 465 8.89 -63.86 50.19
C ALA A 465 9.21 -64.78 48.99
N GLY A 466 9.90 -65.90 49.23
CA GLY A 466 10.11 -66.97 48.26
C GLY A 466 11.41 -67.75 48.49
N GLY A 467 11.44 -68.99 48.00
CA GLY A 467 12.63 -69.86 48.08
C GLY A 467 13.75 -69.46 47.11
N THR A 468 14.97 -69.94 47.37
CA THR A 468 16.13 -69.75 46.48
C THR A 468 15.82 -70.25 45.06
N GLY A 469 16.19 -69.46 44.05
CA GLY A 469 15.92 -69.74 42.64
C GLY A 469 14.51 -69.36 42.17
N ALA A 470 13.59 -68.98 43.06
CA ALA A 470 12.26 -68.54 42.67
C ALA A 470 12.32 -67.22 41.89
N THR A 471 11.53 -67.13 40.82
CA THR A 471 11.43 -65.91 40.03
C THR A 471 10.24 -65.08 40.46
N THR A 472 10.45 -63.81 40.77
CA THR A 472 9.40 -62.88 41.25
C THR A 472 9.72 -61.45 40.83
N SER A 473 8.89 -60.46 41.19
CA SER A 473 9.15 -59.04 40.95
C SER A 473 9.62 -58.37 42.24
N LEU A 474 10.65 -57.54 42.16
CA LEU A 474 10.96 -56.58 43.23
C LEU A 474 10.58 -55.18 42.76
N THR A 475 9.79 -54.50 43.58
CA THR A 475 9.34 -53.13 43.39
C THR A 475 9.94 -52.25 44.49
N ILE A 476 10.53 -51.13 44.09
CA ILE A 476 11.10 -50.09 44.95
C ILE A 476 10.47 -48.76 44.54
N GLY A 477 9.83 -48.07 45.48
CA GLY A 477 9.24 -46.75 45.27
C GLY A 477 9.72 -45.78 46.34
N GLY A 478 9.81 -44.50 46.00
CA GLY A 478 10.26 -43.48 46.92
C GLY A 478 9.93 -42.07 46.46
N ILE A 479 10.26 -41.12 47.31
CA ILE A 479 10.04 -39.69 47.10
C ILE A 479 11.34 -38.91 47.25
N TYR A 480 11.37 -37.72 46.67
CA TYR A 480 12.36 -36.68 46.91
C TYR A 480 11.66 -35.32 46.82
N THR A 481 12.29 -34.25 47.26
CA THR A 481 11.68 -32.91 47.17
C THR A 481 11.32 -32.58 45.72
N GLY A 482 10.03 -32.42 45.43
CA GLY A 482 9.52 -32.10 44.10
C GLY A 482 9.25 -33.29 43.18
N GLY A 483 9.36 -34.55 43.64
CA GLY A 483 9.04 -35.69 42.80
C GLY A 483 9.02 -37.06 43.49
N SER A 484 8.87 -38.11 42.67
CA SER A 484 8.88 -39.50 43.12
C SER A 484 9.63 -40.37 42.11
N PHE A 485 10.16 -41.49 42.58
CA PHE A 485 10.75 -42.50 41.72
C PHE A 485 10.11 -43.87 41.98
N ASN A 486 10.04 -44.68 40.94
CA ASN A 486 9.55 -46.04 41.02
C ASN A 486 10.41 -46.93 40.11
N PHE A 487 10.74 -48.10 40.62
CA PHE A 487 11.50 -49.13 39.94
C PHE A 487 10.83 -50.47 40.20
N SER A 488 10.56 -51.22 39.13
CA SER A 488 10.08 -52.59 39.22
C SER A 488 10.86 -53.43 38.23
N SER A 489 11.36 -54.59 38.69
CA SER A 489 12.07 -55.50 37.79
C SER A 489 12.01 -56.92 38.30
N ARG A 490 12.02 -57.87 37.35
CA ARG A 490 12.03 -59.31 37.61
C ARG A 490 13.35 -59.73 38.25
N ILE A 491 13.31 -60.55 39.29
CA ILE A 491 14.46 -61.07 40.03
C ILE A 491 14.38 -62.58 40.16
N VAL A 492 15.55 -63.18 40.35
CA VAL A 492 15.70 -64.53 40.89
C VAL A 492 16.15 -64.37 42.34
N LEU A 493 15.47 -65.04 43.27
CA LEU A 493 15.79 -64.94 44.68
C LEU A 493 17.09 -65.72 44.99
N PRO A 494 18.00 -65.13 45.79
CA PRO A 494 19.21 -65.79 46.25
C PRO A 494 18.91 -66.95 47.21
#